data_AF-A0A8B6ER65-F1
#
_entry.id   AF-A0A8B6ER65-F1
#
_cell.length_a   1.000
_cell.length_b   1.000
_cell.length_c   1.000
_cell.angle_alpha   90.00
_cell.angle_beta   90.00
_cell.angle_gamma   90.00
#
_symmetry.space_group_name_H-M   'P 1'
#
loop_
_entity.id
_entity.type
_entity.pdbx_description
1 polymer ?
#
loop_
_entity_poly.entity_id
_entity_poly.type
_entity_poly.pdbx_seq_one_letter_code
_entity_poly.pdbx_strand_id
1 'polypeptide(L)'
;MNKNIISLGLCMCSILLLTSAHRQKRSIFSVRKYNPLSPNEVQYYLQELQELKQRLNGGKSHGSKSRRRDRHSKKGECDQPIAYGNTDCTAHTVRYYYEKASKMCRKFHYTGCGGNKNNFHSKRECMRRCRH
;
A
#
# COMPACT_ATOMS: atom_id res chain seq x y z
N MET A 1 75.69 -26.77 7.92
CA MET A 1 76.65 -25.90 7.22
C MET A 1 75.87 -24.89 6.41
N ASN A 2 76.07 -23.61 6.71
CA ASN A 2 75.57 -22.43 5.99
C ASN A 2 75.96 -22.45 4.50
N LYS A 3 75.07 -21.98 3.62
CA LYS A 3 75.36 -20.93 2.62
C LYS A 3 74.11 -20.08 2.37
N ASN A 4 74.23 -18.80 2.74
CA ASN A 4 73.43 -17.66 2.27
C ASN A 4 73.68 -17.41 0.76
N ILE A 5 72.73 -16.73 0.09
CA ILE A 5 72.83 -15.77 -1.05
C ILE A 5 71.36 -15.60 -1.54
N ILE A 6 70.57 -14.61 -1.10
CA ILE A 6 70.48 -13.20 -1.55
C ILE A 6 70.48 -13.03 -3.08
N SER A 7 69.29 -12.82 -3.66
CA SER A 7 69.09 -12.08 -4.91
C SER A 7 67.66 -11.52 -4.93
N LEU A 8 67.52 -10.26 -4.50
CA LEU A 8 67.15 -9.11 -5.36
C LEU A 8 65.68 -9.08 -5.78
N GLY A 9 64.87 -8.49 -4.89
CA GLY A 9 63.52 -8.01 -5.16
C GLY A 9 63.23 -6.76 -4.35
N LEU A 10 64.19 -5.82 -4.30
CA LEU A 10 63.92 -4.45 -3.87
C LEU A 10 63.00 -3.82 -4.92
N CYS A 11 61.75 -3.54 -4.56
CA CYS A 11 60.96 -2.54 -5.26
C CYS A 11 60.17 -1.69 -4.26
N MET A 12 60.88 -0.70 -3.72
CA MET A 12 60.38 0.67 -3.54
C MET A 12 59.06 0.84 -2.80
N CYS A 13 59.06 0.58 -1.50
CA CYS A 13 58.32 1.48 -0.61
C CYS A 13 59.05 2.83 -0.64
N SER A 14 58.31 3.91 -0.92
CA SER A 14 58.73 5.32 -0.87
C SER A 14 59.31 5.90 -2.16
N ILE A 15 58.49 6.71 -2.85
CA ILE A 15 58.74 8.07 -3.37
C ILE A 15 57.80 8.31 -4.57
N LEU A 16 57.14 9.47 -4.59
CA LEU A 16 56.13 10.00 -5.56
C LEU A 16 54.67 9.68 -5.20
N LEU A 17 54.08 10.31 -4.17
CA LEU A 17 53.39 11.61 -4.22
C LEU A 17 52.31 11.75 -5.32
N LEU A 18 51.07 11.97 -4.84
CA LEU A 18 50.05 12.86 -5.42
C LEU A 18 49.38 12.38 -6.73
N THR A 19 48.25 11.67 -6.60
CA THR A 19 46.96 12.02 -7.24
C THR A 19 45.94 10.89 -7.03
N SER A 20 45.34 10.86 -5.86
CA SER A 20 43.94 10.42 -5.78
C SER A 20 43.28 11.33 -4.77
N ALA A 21 42.88 12.50 -5.28
CA ALA A 21 42.08 13.45 -4.54
C ALA A 21 40.91 12.70 -3.88
N HIS A 22 40.95 12.58 -2.56
CA HIS A 22 39.79 12.25 -1.77
C HIS A 22 38.84 13.44 -1.88
N ARG A 23 38.11 13.50 -2.99
CA ARG A 23 37.03 14.46 -3.20
C ARG A 23 35.90 13.99 -2.31
N GLN A 24 35.93 14.44 -1.06
CA GLN A 24 34.75 14.46 -0.21
C GLN A 24 33.76 15.39 -0.90
N LYS A 25 32.96 14.83 -1.82
CA LYS A 25 31.86 15.52 -2.48
C LYS A 25 30.85 15.83 -1.38
N ARG A 26 31.00 17.02 -0.78
CA ARG A 26 29.95 17.63 0.02
C ARG A 26 28.71 17.74 -0.87
N SER A 27 27.65 17.08 -0.41
CA SER A 27 26.26 17.50 -0.50
C SER A 27 25.71 17.81 -1.90
N ILE A 28 25.28 16.78 -2.63
CA ILE A 28 24.15 16.88 -3.59
C ILE A 28 23.30 15.62 -3.45
N PHE A 29 22.66 15.44 -2.31
CA PHE A 29 21.45 14.64 -2.23
C PHE A 29 20.46 15.44 -1.41
N SER A 30 19.64 16.24 -2.11
CA SER A 30 18.31 16.56 -1.61
C SER A 30 17.58 15.22 -1.54
N VAL A 31 17.71 14.51 -0.42
CA VAL A 31 16.86 13.37 -0.13
C VAL A 31 15.49 14.00 0.01
N ARG A 32 14.67 13.91 -1.04
CA ARG A 32 13.24 14.22 -0.94
C ARG A 32 12.76 13.55 0.34
N LYS A 33 12.30 14.33 1.31
CA LYS A 33 11.72 13.79 2.54
C LYS A 33 10.68 12.77 2.10
N TYR A 34 10.97 11.50 2.35
CA TYR A 34 9.99 10.44 2.11
C TYR A 34 8.80 10.78 3.00
N ASN A 35 7.64 11.04 2.38
CA ASN A 35 6.43 11.28 3.11
C ASN A 35 5.78 9.90 3.34
N PRO A 36 5.87 9.32 4.55
CA PRO A 36 5.33 7.99 4.78
C PRO A 36 3.82 8.03 4.61
N LEU A 37 3.31 7.14 3.77
CA LEU A 37 1.87 6.94 3.58
C LEU A 37 1.23 6.63 4.93
N SER A 38 0.08 7.22 5.20
CA SER A 38 -0.69 6.91 6.41
C SER A 38 -1.12 5.44 6.41
N PRO A 39 -1.39 4.83 7.59
CA PRO A 39 -1.86 3.45 7.66
C PRO A 39 -3.09 3.17 6.77
N ASN A 40 -3.94 4.19 6.56
CA ASN A 40 -5.12 4.09 5.71
C ASN A 40 -4.78 4.14 4.21
N GLU A 41 -3.77 4.93 3.81
CA GLU A 41 -3.27 4.97 2.43
C GLU A 41 -2.52 3.69 2.08
N VAL A 42 -1.71 3.16 3.00
CA VAL A 42 -1.07 1.84 2.82
C VAL A 42 -2.15 0.78 2.60
N GLN A 43 -3.23 0.79 3.39
CA GLN A 43 -4.33 -0.16 3.23
C GLN A 43 -5.10 0.03 1.91
N TYR A 44 -5.27 1.26 1.43
CA TYR A 44 -5.85 1.55 0.11
C TYR A 44 -5.06 0.85 -1.00
N TYR A 45 -3.74 1.07 -1.05
CA TYR A 45 -2.89 0.49 -2.09
C TYR A 45 -2.81 -1.03 -1.97
N LEU A 46 -2.80 -1.57 -0.75
CA LEU A 46 -2.84 -3.02 -0.53
C LEU A 46 -4.14 -3.64 -1.04
N GLN A 47 -5.28 -2.98 -0.84
CA GLN A 47 -6.57 -3.40 -1.37
C GLN A 47 -6.58 -3.37 -2.91
N GLU A 48 -6.09 -2.28 -3.52
CA GLU A 48 -5.98 -2.16 -4.98
C GLU A 48 -5.10 -3.28 -5.58
N LEU A 49 -3.96 -3.57 -4.94
CA LEU A 49 -3.07 -4.66 -5.35
C LEU A 49 -3.71 -6.05 -5.19
N GLN A 50 -4.59 -6.24 -4.20
CA GLN A 50 -5.33 -7.48 -4.03
C GLN A 50 -6.37 -7.68 -5.15
N GLU A 51 -7.06 -6.62 -5.58
CA GLU A 51 -8.02 -6.67 -6.67
C GLU A 51 -7.33 -6.90 -8.03
N LEU A 52 -6.18 -6.27 -8.26
CA LEU A 52 -5.35 -6.52 -9.44
C LEU A 52 -4.86 -7.97 -9.49
N LYS A 53 -4.46 -8.55 -8.36
CA LYS A 53 -4.10 -9.97 -8.26
C LYS A 53 -5.29 -10.89 -8.56
N GLN A 54 -6.51 -10.52 -8.19
CA GLN A 54 -7.70 -11.32 -8.50
C GLN A 54 -8.02 -11.28 -10.00
N ARG A 55 -7.87 -10.13 -10.66
CA ARG A 55 -8.08 -9.97 -12.10
C ARG A 55 -7.07 -10.75 -12.94
N LEU A 56 -5.81 -10.81 -12.50
CA LEU A 56 -4.78 -11.62 -13.17
C LEU A 56 -4.98 -13.12 -12.99
N ASN A 57 -5.77 -13.55 -11.99
CA ASN A 57 -5.97 -14.97 -11.65
C ASN A 57 -7.35 -15.56 -12.02
N GLY A 58 -8.27 -14.80 -12.63
CA GLY A 58 -9.59 -15.36 -12.90
C GLY A 58 -10.49 -14.56 -13.84
N GLY A 59 -10.59 -15.01 -15.09
CA GLY A 59 -11.80 -14.83 -15.89
C GLY A 59 -12.93 -15.67 -15.30
N LYS A 60 -13.97 -15.03 -14.76
CA LYS A 60 -15.27 -15.68 -14.50
C LYS A 60 -16.41 -14.79 -14.94
N SER A 61 -17.15 -15.32 -15.91
CA SER A 61 -18.42 -14.84 -16.43
C SER A 61 -19.43 -14.68 -15.30
N HIS A 62 -20.01 -13.48 -15.18
CA HIS A 62 -21.15 -13.23 -14.32
C HIS A 62 -22.38 -13.93 -14.91
N GLY A 63 -22.73 -15.10 -14.35
CA GLY A 63 -23.98 -15.78 -14.63
C GLY A 63 -25.18 -14.95 -14.19
N SER A 64 -26.09 -14.70 -15.13
CA SER A 64 -27.41 -14.08 -14.95
C SER A 64 -28.21 -14.79 -13.86
N LYS A 65 -28.43 -14.14 -12.71
CA LYS A 65 -29.35 -14.67 -11.67
C LYS A 65 -30.75 -14.07 -11.84
N SER A 66 -31.69 -15.00 -11.96
CA SER A 66 -33.14 -14.87 -12.12
C SER A 66 -33.81 -13.99 -11.05
N ARG A 67 -34.82 -13.22 -11.48
CA ARG A 67 -35.63 -12.31 -10.67
C ARG A 67 -36.57 -13.10 -9.74
N ARG A 68 -36.15 -13.35 -8.50
CA ARG A 68 -37.06 -13.60 -7.38
C ARG A 68 -36.99 -12.41 -6.42
N ARG A 69 -38.14 -11.94 -5.95
CA ARG A 69 -38.26 -10.82 -4.99
C ARG A 69 -37.73 -11.29 -3.64
N ASP A 70 -36.41 -11.26 -3.48
CA ASP A 70 -35.74 -11.60 -2.24
C ASP A 70 -36.01 -10.52 -1.19
N ARG A 71 -36.78 -10.89 -0.18
CA ARG A 71 -36.96 -10.09 1.02
C ARG A 71 -35.62 -10.08 1.76
N HIS A 72 -34.83 -9.04 1.48
CA HIS A 72 -33.79 -8.50 2.35
C HIS A 72 -32.51 -9.35 2.54
N SER A 73 -31.67 -9.36 1.51
CA SER A 73 -30.22 -9.54 1.68
C SER A 73 -29.59 -8.28 2.32
N LYS A 74 -29.99 -7.96 3.55
CA LYS A 74 -29.27 -6.99 4.41
C LYS A 74 -27.93 -7.56 4.92
N LYS A 75 -27.78 -8.88 4.83
CA LYS A 75 -26.61 -9.61 5.32
C LYS A 75 -25.35 -9.40 4.46
N GLY A 76 -25.47 -8.88 3.24
CA GLY A 76 -24.31 -8.64 2.38
C GLY A 76 -23.63 -7.28 2.55
N GLU A 77 -24.35 -6.27 3.03
CA GLU A 77 -23.88 -4.88 3.08
C GLU A 77 -22.72 -4.69 4.07
N CYS A 78 -22.87 -5.22 5.28
CA CYS A 78 -21.88 -5.11 6.35
C CYS A 78 -20.67 -6.04 6.18
N ASP A 79 -20.73 -6.91 5.18
CA ASP A 79 -19.76 -7.98 4.91
C ASP A 79 -18.81 -7.59 3.79
N GLN A 80 -19.14 -6.54 3.04
CA GLN A 80 -18.36 -6.05 1.93
C GLN A 80 -17.05 -5.39 2.41
N PRO A 81 -15.97 -5.49 1.63
CA PRO A 81 -14.73 -4.76 1.92
C PRO A 81 -14.95 -3.26 1.85
N ILE A 82 -13.95 -2.47 2.26
CA ILE A 82 -13.94 -1.03 1.98
C ILE A 82 -13.92 -0.83 0.46
N ALA A 83 -14.75 0.05 -0.06
CA ALA A 83 -14.65 0.48 -1.45
C ALA A 83 -14.60 2.01 -1.51
N TYR A 84 -13.41 2.52 -1.81
CA TYR A 84 -13.11 3.95 -1.86
C TYR A 84 -13.87 4.67 -2.98
N GLY A 85 -14.32 3.94 -4.00
CA GLY A 85 -14.98 4.51 -5.18
C GLY A 85 -14.04 4.61 -6.36
N ASN A 86 -14.51 5.20 -7.46
CA ASN A 86 -13.69 5.37 -8.66
C ASN A 86 -12.74 6.56 -8.50
N THR A 87 -11.62 6.55 -9.23
CA THR A 87 -10.56 7.56 -9.16
C THR A 87 -10.86 8.85 -9.94
N ASP A 88 -11.84 8.81 -10.85
CA ASP A 88 -12.29 9.94 -11.67
C ASP A 88 -13.28 10.87 -10.92
N CYS A 89 -13.68 10.49 -9.72
CA CYS A 89 -14.60 11.27 -8.90
C CYS A 89 -13.87 12.25 -7.99
N THR A 90 -14.43 13.46 -7.86
CA THR A 90 -13.77 14.62 -7.23
C THR A 90 -14.31 14.95 -5.84
N ALA A 91 -15.35 14.26 -5.37
CA ALA A 91 -16.05 14.54 -4.12
C ALA A 91 -15.51 13.68 -2.97
N HIS A 92 -14.27 13.95 -2.54
CA HIS A 92 -13.64 13.27 -1.42
C HIS A 92 -14.35 13.57 -0.10
N THR A 93 -15.03 12.57 0.46
CA THR A 93 -15.78 12.70 1.72
C THR A 93 -15.40 11.60 2.70
N VAL A 94 -15.45 11.91 3.99
CA VAL A 94 -15.26 10.89 5.03
C VAL A 94 -16.56 10.11 5.20
N ARG A 95 -16.47 8.79 5.10
CA ARG A 95 -17.58 7.85 5.30
C ARG A 95 -17.20 6.85 6.38
N TYR A 96 -18.15 6.01 6.77
CA TYR A 96 -17.93 4.92 7.73
C TYR A 96 -18.20 3.57 7.06
N TYR A 97 -17.37 2.58 7.37
CA TYR A 97 -17.58 1.17 7.00
C TYR A 97 -17.58 0.32 8.28
N TYR A 98 -18.25 -0.82 8.23
CA TYR A 98 -18.24 -1.82 9.30
C TYR A 98 -17.06 -2.77 9.13
N GLU A 99 -16.20 -2.83 10.13
CA GLU A 99 -15.11 -3.79 10.22
C GLU A 99 -15.54 -4.96 11.09
N LYS A 100 -15.76 -6.13 10.47
CA LYS A 100 -16.21 -7.34 11.18
C LYS A 100 -15.25 -7.84 12.24
N ALA A 101 -13.94 -7.73 11.98
CA ALA A 101 -12.91 -8.25 12.87
C ALA A 101 -12.97 -7.57 14.24
N SER A 102 -13.13 -6.25 14.27
CA SER A 102 -13.29 -5.48 15.50
C SER A 102 -14.74 -5.32 15.94
N LYS A 103 -15.71 -5.67 15.08
CA LYS A 103 -17.15 -5.37 15.22
C LYS A 103 -17.43 -3.87 15.40
N MET A 104 -16.61 -3.03 14.78
CA MET A 104 -16.70 -1.56 14.90
C MET A 104 -16.86 -0.88 13.56
N CYS A 105 -17.56 0.26 13.57
CA CYS A 105 -17.60 1.16 12.43
C CYS A 105 -16.43 2.14 12.46
N ARG A 106 -15.60 2.10 11.40
CA ARG A 106 -14.38 2.91 11.24
C ARG A 106 -14.53 3.89 10.07
N LYS A 107 -13.81 5.00 10.13
CA LYS A 107 -13.80 6.02 9.06
C LYS A 107 -12.95 5.56 7.89
N PHE A 108 -13.34 5.93 6.67
CA PHE A 108 -12.52 5.82 5.47
C PHE A 108 -12.82 6.99 4.51
N HIS A 109 -11.92 7.23 3.55
CA HIS A 109 -12.14 8.23 2.50
C HIS A 109 -12.92 7.62 1.34
N TYR A 110 -13.96 8.30 0.89
CA TYR A 110 -14.76 7.92 -0.26
C TYR A 110 -14.61 9.00 -1.34
N THR A 111 -14.32 8.62 -2.57
CA THR A 111 -14.10 9.53 -3.70
C THR A 111 -15.36 10.22 -4.20
N GLY A 112 -16.53 9.80 -3.69
CA GLY A 112 -17.81 10.46 -3.93
C GLY A 112 -18.72 9.75 -4.92
N CYS A 113 -18.22 8.74 -5.63
CA CYS A 113 -19.02 7.92 -6.54
C CYS A 113 -18.57 6.45 -6.51
N GLY A 114 -19.38 5.57 -7.10
CA GLY A 114 -19.11 4.14 -7.12
C GLY A 114 -19.07 3.55 -5.71
N GLY A 115 -18.19 2.59 -5.48
CA GLY A 115 -18.04 1.92 -4.20
C GLY A 115 -19.08 0.82 -3.97
N ASN A 116 -19.35 0.50 -2.71
CA ASN A 116 -20.29 -0.54 -2.32
C ASN A 116 -21.18 -0.08 -1.15
N LYS A 117 -22.01 -0.99 -0.61
CA LYS A 117 -22.99 -0.63 0.42
C LYS A 117 -22.40 -0.51 1.82
N ASN A 118 -21.18 -1.00 2.07
CA ASN A 118 -20.47 -0.80 3.33
C ASN A 118 -19.93 0.63 3.46
N ASN A 119 -20.81 1.62 3.29
CA ASN A 119 -20.51 3.04 3.19
C ASN A 119 -21.66 3.84 3.79
N PHE A 120 -21.42 4.42 4.96
CA PHE A 120 -22.40 5.12 5.76
C PHE A 120 -21.98 6.56 6.03
N HIS A 121 -22.94 7.48 6.14
CA HIS A 121 -22.67 8.88 6.40
C HIS A 121 -22.25 9.15 7.85
N SER A 122 -22.64 8.26 8.78
CA SER A 122 -22.32 8.42 10.19
C SER A 122 -21.97 7.09 10.86
N LYS A 123 -21.14 7.15 11.92
CA LYS A 123 -20.85 6.00 12.78
C LYS A 123 -22.13 5.38 13.33
N ARG A 124 -23.09 6.21 13.76
CA ARG A 124 -24.36 5.77 14.34
C ARG A 124 -25.19 4.96 13.35
N GLU A 125 -25.28 5.42 12.10
CA GLU A 125 -25.99 4.69 11.03
C GLU A 125 -25.35 3.33 10.75
N CYS A 126 -24.03 3.31 10.59
CA CYS A 126 -23.26 2.10 10.38
C CYS A 126 -23.49 1.08 11.52
N MET A 127 -23.35 1.52 12.77
CA MET A 127 -23.53 0.65 13.93
C MET A 127 -24.96 0.14 14.02
N ARG A 128 -25.97 0.98 13.75
CA ARG A 128 -27.38 0.59 13.76
C ARG A 128 -27.70 -0.47 12.70
N ARG A 129 -27.05 -0.41 11.54
CA ARG A 129 -27.30 -1.37 10.44
C ARG A 129 -26.52 -2.67 10.62
N CYS A 130 -25.30 -2.60 11.14
CA CYS A 130 -24.35 -3.71 11.06
C CYS A 130 -23.99 -4.38 12.40
N ARG A 131 -24.29 -3.77 13.55
CA ARG A 131 -24.06 -4.40 14.85
C ARG A 131 -25.27 -5.29 15.22
N HIS A 132 -25.29 -6.50 14.68
CA HIS A 132 -26.24 -7.57 15.03
C HIS A 132 -25.52 -8.92 15.13
#